data_AF-A0A944TSW3-F1
#
_entry.id   AF-A0A944TSW3-F1
#
_cell.length_a   1.000
_cell.length_b   1.000
_cell.length_c   1.000
_cell.angle_alpha   90.00
_cell.angle_beta   90.00
_cell.angle_gamma   90.00
#
_symmetry.space_group_name_H-M   'P 1'
#
loop_
_entity.id
_entity.type
_entity.pdbx_description
1 polymer ?
#
loop_
_entity_poly.entity_id
_entity_poly.type
_entity_poly.pdbx_seq_one_letter_code
_entity_poly.pdbx_strand_id
1 'polypeptide(L)'
;MAKYILVRLSIISLLFLSSFSCGVKDEVNPDLEVFDIEEAGAGPNCKFDTAKLAKILEEDIHGEIKCLEANLDNFVKFVRRENPNYISLSELKSFIQRFFPENADKVHKLLGFVFKLNTLLLKDPHESISLANLPLLFELFQIVNIEGQKLSKELKEFNKNTYWENRNTMFAAASALGTKGLDVTKRRKDNETSTLDIPDFLEKIKDLLELTDEQFNIDLIKDYLFAKKLILGGDKNILTSSQFTGLLEKAPSLLITGLDAISISTKEFKTKETEWFFYFDLVNDLRSFFFIQPDSDVIVEQDNLLRIAEKLLDNKYDIVKQMGSSIKKVKPKLIGGDKQFYSYKDAKALIGLAQDFFGAQYFNDITYSHFKRVLDSPLPIINLRNPNLPEYQLFSKSQIKYLWNEFRFVTEHYRYFSDSAGFINFHNTYKRTRKGYSQNTTLRWAFKKLIHAYGSFRGERRKEVSIDEMRVLLYDIKGILKEPNLNF
;
A
#
# COMPACT_ATOMS: atom_id res chain seq x y z
N MET A 1 15.22 -2.08 0.60
CA MET A 1 14.14 -2.91 1.20
C MET A 1 14.20 -4.36 0.69
N ALA A 2 13.68 -4.70 -0.50
CA ALA A 2 13.63 -6.10 -0.99
C ALA A 2 14.98 -6.86 -1.02
N LYS A 3 16.09 -6.14 -1.26
CA LYS A 3 17.48 -6.66 -1.40
C LYS A 3 18.04 -7.48 -0.22
N TYR A 4 17.36 -7.53 0.93
CA TYR A 4 17.79 -8.36 2.07
C TYR A 4 16.73 -9.36 2.57
N ILE A 5 15.44 -9.11 2.26
CA ILE A 5 14.32 -9.77 2.94
C ILE A 5 14.19 -11.24 2.50
N LEU A 6 14.01 -11.49 1.20
CA LEU A 6 14.00 -12.86 0.68
C LEU A 6 15.40 -13.46 0.52
N VAL A 7 16.45 -12.65 0.71
CA VAL A 7 17.85 -13.07 0.57
C VAL A 7 18.27 -13.97 1.74
N ARG A 8 18.13 -13.49 2.98
CA ARG A 8 18.49 -14.31 4.16
C ARG A 8 17.45 -15.42 4.44
N LEU A 9 16.21 -15.29 3.94
CA LEU A 9 15.17 -16.33 4.05
C LEU A 9 15.52 -17.64 3.33
N SER A 10 16.41 -17.60 2.34
CA SER A 10 16.79 -18.80 1.57
C SER A 10 18.21 -19.30 1.87
N ILE A 11 19.01 -18.56 2.64
CA ILE A 11 20.33 -19.02 3.11
C ILE A 11 20.17 -20.13 4.16
N ILE A 12 19.29 -19.92 5.12
CA ILE A 12 19.47 -20.46 6.48
C ILE A 12 18.93 -21.90 6.66
N SER A 13 17.91 -22.30 5.89
CA SER A 13 17.32 -23.66 5.98
C SER A 13 18.09 -24.68 5.13
N LEU A 14 19.05 -24.19 4.34
CA LEU A 14 19.44 -24.80 3.08
C LEU A 14 20.94 -25.05 3.01
N LEU A 15 21.75 -24.22 3.69
CA LEU A 15 23.18 -24.43 3.95
C LEU A 15 23.57 -25.78 4.59
N PHE A 16 22.62 -26.57 5.13
CA PHE A 16 22.91 -27.77 5.93
C PHE A 16 22.40 -29.09 5.31
N LEU A 17 21.30 -29.10 4.53
CA LEU A 17 20.76 -30.33 3.92
C LEU A 17 21.61 -30.89 2.76
N SER A 18 22.67 -30.20 2.34
CA SER A 18 23.48 -30.55 1.17
C SER A 18 24.99 -30.40 1.35
N SER A 19 25.46 -30.01 2.54
CA SER A 19 26.87 -29.64 2.78
C SER A 19 27.76 -30.83 3.18
N PHE A 20 27.20 -32.03 3.29
CA PHE A 20 27.91 -33.24 3.72
C PHE A 20 27.72 -34.43 2.77
N SER A 21 28.10 -34.24 1.50
CA SER A 21 28.58 -35.33 0.65
C SER A 21 30.10 -35.50 0.84
N CYS A 22 30.51 -35.86 2.06
CA CYS A 22 31.87 -36.24 2.42
C CYS A 22 31.80 -37.43 3.37
N GLY A 23 32.44 -38.54 3.01
CA GLY A 23 32.26 -39.82 3.69
C GLY A 23 32.61 -39.79 5.18
N VAL A 24 31.70 -40.31 6.00
CA VAL A 24 31.99 -40.72 7.38
C VAL A 24 32.93 -41.92 7.29
N LYS A 25 34.05 -41.91 8.01
CA LYS A 25 34.93 -43.08 8.09
C LYS A 25 34.28 -44.18 8.91
N ASP A 26 34.53 -45.42 8.51
CA ASP A 26 34.00 -46.61 9.16
C ASP A 26 34.36 -46.69 10.65
N GLU A 27 33.34 -46.84 11.49
CA GLU A 27 33.39 -47.71 12.67
C GLU A 27 32.02 -48.38 12.80
N VAL A 28 31.92 -49.61 12.27
CA VAL A 28 30.65 -50.36 12.14
C VAL A 28 30.22 -50.92 13.49
N ASN A 29 29.02 -50.55 13.95
CA ASN A 29 28.38 -51.12 15.12
C ASN A 29 27.23 -52.07 14.68
N PRO A 30 27.42 -53.40 14.73
CA PRO A 30 26.65 -54.34 13.89
C PRO A 30 25.34 -54.83 14.54
N ASP A 31 24.48 -53.92 15.01
CA ASP A 31 23.17 -54.26 15.62
C ASP A 31 22.07 -53.20 15.38
N LEU A 32 22.20 -52.41 14.31
CA LEU A 32 21.16 -51.50 13.82
C LEU A 32 20.91 -51.74 12.33
N GLU A 33 19.63 -51.69 11.91
CA GLU A 33 19.26 -51.66 10.50
C GLU A 33 19.88 -50.40 9.84
N VAL A 34 20.95 -50.61 9.06
CA VAL A 34 21.69 -49.52 8.43
C VAL A 34 20.84 -48.89 7.33
N PHE A 35 20.20 -47.77 7.66
CA PHE A 35 19.67 -46.85 6.66
C PHE A 35 20.85 -46.26 5.90
N ASP A 36 21.11 -46.80 4.71
CA ASP A 36 22.18 -46.30 3.86
C ASP A 36 21.81 -44.92 3.29
N ILE A 37 22.52 -43.90 3.76
CA ILE A 37 22.29 -42.51 3.37
C ILE A 37 22.77 -42.27 1.93
N GLU A 38 23.59 -43.16 1.35
CA GLU A 38 23.97 -43.07 -0.07
C GLU A 38 22.83 -43.50 -1.04
N GLU A 39 21.87 -44.34 -0.61
CA GLU A 39 20.64 -44.61 -1.40
C GLU A 39 19.50 -43.60 -1.11
N ALA A 40 19.39 -43.11 0.13
CA ALA A 40 18.34 -42.16 0.52
C ALA A 40 18.66 -40.69 0.15
N GLY A 41 19.94 -40.34 0.07
CA GLY A 41 20.45 -38.99 -0.18
C GLY A 41 20.54 -38.64 -1.67
N ALA A 42 19.96 -37.50 -2.06
CA ALA A 42 20.16 -36.76 -3.31
C ALA A 42 20.69 -37.56 -4.53
N GLY A 43 19.78 -38.01 -5.40
CA GLY A 43 20.15 -38.71 -6.64
C GLY A 43 21.23 -37.97 -7.45
N PRO A 44 22.19 -38.69 -8.06
CA PRO A 44 23.62 -38.32 -8.11
C PRO A 44 24.03 -37.09 -8.93
N ASN A 45 23.08 -36.30 -9.45
CA ASN A 45 23.33 -35.12 -10.28
C ASN A 45 22.96 -33.77 -9.62
N CYS A 46 22.37 -33.74 -8.41
CA CYS A 46 22.20 -32.46 -7.72
C CYS A 46 23.39 -32.12 -6.80
N LYS A 47 24.22 -31.17 -7.25
CA LYS A 47 24.99 -30.33 -6.33
C LYS A 47 24.24 -29.02 -6.09
N PHE A 48 23.99 -28.75 -4.82
CA PHE A 48 23.04 -27.73 -4.36
C PHE A 48 23.76 -26.45 -3.93
N ASP A 49 23.44 -25.32 -4.56
CA ASP A 49 24.09 -24.04 -4.27
C ASP A 49 23.23 -23.16 -3.34
N THR A 50 23.66 -23.10 -2.08
CA THR A 50 22.96 -22.43 -0.99
C THR A 50 23.25 -20.92 -0.97
N ALA A 51 24.36 -20.49 -1.59
CA ALA A 51 24.71 -19.10 -1.83
C ALA A 51 23.98 -18.52 -3.06
N LYS A 52 23.52 -19.36 -3.99
CA LYS A 52 22.51 -19.00 -5.00
C LYS A 52 21.11 -18.92 -4.42
N LEU A 53 20.68 -19.87 -3.57
CA LEU A 53 19.36 -19.81 -2.93
C LEU A 53 19.15 -18.47 -2.21
N ALA A 54 20.20 -17.95 -1.56
CA ALA A 54 20.31 -16.59 -1.04
C ALA A 54 19.89 -15.46 -2.01
N LYS A 55 19.86 -15.72 -3.31
CA LYS A 55 19.63 -14.74 -4.38
C LYS A 55 18.35 -15.06 -5.15
N ILE A 56 17.36 -15.68 -4.52
CA ILE A 56 16.04 -15.93 -5.12
C ILE A 56 15.37 -14.69 -5.74
N LEU A 57 15.75 -13.46 -5.33
CA LEU A 57 15.32 -12.20 -5.93
C LEU A 57 16.41 -11.46 -6.75
N GLU A 58 17.48 -12.14 -7.15
CA GLU A 58 18.61 -11.55 -7.88
C GLU A 58 19.14 -12.46 -9.01
N GLU A 59 19.17 -13.78 -8.84
CA GLU A 59 19.62 -14.79 -9.82
C GLU A 59 18.51 -15.83 -10.10
N ASP A 60 18.55 -16.49 -11.25
CA ASP A 60 17.70 -17.66 -11.55
C ASP A 60 18.24 -18.86 -10.76
N ILE A 61 17.36 -19.51 -9.99
CA ILE A 61 17.68 -20.65 -9.13
C ILE A 61 16.68 -21.80 -9.30
N HIS A 62 16.04 -21.88 -10.47
CA HIS A 62 15.02 -22.89 -10.77
C HIS A 62 15.54 -24.33 -10.63
N GLY A 63 16.84 -24.56 -10.87
CA GLY A 63 17.51 -25.86 -10.66
C GLY A 63 17.62 -26.22 -9.17
N GLU A 64 18.05 -25.28 -8.34
CA GLU A 64 18.16 -25.43 -6.90
C GLU A 64 16.78 -25.65 -6.26
N ILE A 65 15.73 -24.92 -6.69
CA ILE A 65 14.37 -25.12 -6.18
C ILE A 65 13.86 -26.54 -6.52
N LYS A 66 14.08 -27.03 -7.75
CA LYS A 66 13.71 -28.40 -8.15
C LYS A 66 14.49 -29.50 -7.42
N CYS A 67 15.73 -29.23 -7.04
CA CYS A 67 16.49 -30.16 -6.21
C CYS A 67 15.96 -30.21 -4.77
N LEU A 68 15.54 -29.08 -4.20
CA LEU A 68 14.89 -29.04 -2.89
C LEU A 68 13.58 -29.83 -2.88
N GLU A 69 12.81 -29.72 -3.96
CA GLU A 69 11.60 -30.52 -4.22
C GLU A 69 11.91 -32.03 -4.23
N ALA A 70 12.88 -32.47 -5.04
CA ALA A 70 13.28 -33.87 -5.10
C ALA A 70 13.83 -34.44 -3.77
N ASN A 71 14.60 -33.65 -3.02
CA ASN A 71 15.13 -34.05 -1.71
C ASN A 71 14.02 -34.18 -0.66
N LEU A 72 13.02 -33.29 -0.66
CA LEU A 72 11.89 -33.35 0.26
C LEU A 72 10.92 -34.49 -0.11
N ASP A 73 10.75 -34.78 -1.40
CA ASP A 73 10.08 -35.98 -1.90
C ASP A 73 10.75 -37.28 -1.42
N ASN A 74 12.09 -37.31 -1.33
CA ASN A 74 12.82 -38.46 -0.79
C ASN A 74 12.62 -38.59 0.73
N PHE A 75 12.68 -37.49 1.48
CA PHE A 75 12.30 -37.49 2.91
C PHE A 75 10.87 -38.06 3.10
N VAL A 76 9.91 -37.67 2.26
CA VAL A 76 8.52 -38.14 2.31
C VAL A 76 8.39 -39.65 2.08
N LYS A 77 9.26 -40.26 1.26
CA LYS A 77 9.29 -41.70 0.97
C LYS A 77 9.96 -42.52 2.07
N PHE A 78 11.11 -42.05 2.56
CA PHE A 78 11.99 -42.84 3.44
C PHE A 78 11.77 -42.59 4.94
N VAL A 79 11.28 -41.41 5.34
CA VAL A 79 11.01 -41.11 6.75
C VAL A 79 9.59 -41.53 7.12
N ARG A 80 9.49 -42.45 8.09
CA ARG A 80 8.23 -42.87 8.70
C ARG A 80 7.60 -41.70 9.45
N ARG A 81 6.38 -41.34 9.07
CA ARG A 81 5.62 -40.20 9.61
C ARG A 81 4.40 -40.66 10.41
N GLU A 82 3.97 -39.86 11.37
CA GLU A 82 2.78 -40.10 12.20
C GLU A 82 1.49 -40.09 11.36
N ASN A 83 1.43 -39.18 10.37
CA ASN A 83 0.35 -39.12 9.39
C ASN A 83 0.91 -39.18 7.96
N PRO A 84 0.61 -40.22 7.17
CA PRO A 84 1.21 -40.39 5.85
C PRO A 84 0.82 -39.30 4.84
N ASN A 85 -0.24 -38.52 5.10
CA ASN A 85 -0.72 -37.47 4.21
C ASN A 85 -0.09 -36.08 4.44
N TYR A 86 0.72 -35.94 5.51
CA TYR A 86 1.31 -34.66 5.93
C TYR A 86 2.80 -34.82 6.26
N ILE A 87 3.49 -33.69 6.37
CA ILE A 87 4.79 -33.51 7.02
C ILE A 87 4.55 -32.55 8.19
N SER A 88 4.83 -32.96 9.42
CA SER A 88 4.77 -32.05 10.57
C SER A 88 6.09 -31.28 10.77
N LEU A 89 5.99 -30.11 11.39
CA LEU A 89 7.16 -29.32 11.74
C LEU A 89 8.04 -30.04 12.78
N SER A 90 7.45 -30.82 13.69
CA SER A 90 8.14 -31.61 14.71
C SER A 90 8.97 -32.74 14.13
N GLU A 91 8.44 -33.52 13.17
CA GLU A 91 9.18 -34.58 12.48
C GLU A 91 10.38 -34.01 11.73
N LEU A 92 10.16 -32.95 10.94
CA LEU A 92 11.20 -32.35 10.11
C LEU A 92 12.30 -31.68 10.96
N LYS A 93 11.93 -30.98 12.04
CA LYS A 93 12.89 -30.48 13.05
C LYS A 93 13.67 -31.63 13.70
N SER A 94 13.02 -32.72 14.09
CA SER A 94 13.68 -33.86 14.75
C SER A 94 14.67 -34.56 13.83
N PHE A 95 14.33 -34.70 12.54
CA PHE A 95 15.24 -35.19 11.50
C PHE A 95 16.47 -34.28 11.36
N ILE A 96 16.25 -32.97 11.24
CA ILE A 96 17.35 -32.00 11.15
C ILE A 96 18.22 -31.97 12.40
N GLN A 97 17.64 -32.06 13.60
CA GLN A 97 18.38 -32.12 14.86
C GLN A 97 19.25 -33.37 14.97
N ARG A 98 18.81 -34.51 14.39
CA ARG A 98 19.51 -35.79 14.43
C ARG A 98 20.63 -35.88 13.39
N PHE A 99 20.40 -35.39 12.18
CA PHE A 99 21.33 -35.55 11.05
C PHE A 99 22.17 -34.30 10.73
N PHE A 100 21.73 -33.11 11.17
CA PHE A 100 22.40 -31.82 10.88
C PHE A 100 22.47 -30.90 12.13
N PRO A 101 22.97 -31.39 13.28
CA PRO A 101 22.85 -30.71 14.58
C PRO A 101 23.48 -29.31 14.62
N GLU A 102 24.59 -29.08 13.90
CA GLU A 102 25.34 -27.81 13.88
C GLU A 102 24.51 -26.60 13.43
N ASN A 103 23.45 -26.83 12.63
CA ASN A 103 22.59 -25.77 12.10
C ASN A 103 21.15 -25.81 12.64
N ALA A 104 20.82 -26.76 13.52
CA ALA A 104 19.43 -27.12 13.81
C ALA A 104 18.57 -25.92 14.21
N ASP A 105 18.99 -25.12 15.20
CA ASP A 105 18.27 -23.89 15.64
C ASP A 105 17.94 -22.91 14.51
N LYS A 106 18.89 -22.74 13.57
CA LYS A 106 18.79 -21.80 12.45
C LYS A 106 17.77 -22.31 11.42
N VAL A 107 17.85 -23.59 11.06
CA VAL A 107 16.89 -24.25 10.17
C VAL A 107 15.50 -24.33 10.82
N HIS A 108 15.41 -24.65 12.10
CA HIS A 108 14.15 -24.78 12.87
C HIS A 108 13.32 -23.50 12.88
N LYS A 109 13.96 -22.32 13.00
CA LYS A 109 13.30 -21.01 12.93
C LYS A 109 12.68 -20.77 11.55
N LEU A 110 13.42 -21.03 10.49
CA LEU A 110 12.98 -20.81 9.11
C LEU A 110 11.96 -21.86 8.64
N LEU A 111 12.04 -23.11 9.09
CA LEU A 111 10.94 -24.06 8.87
C LEU A 111 9.66 -23.58 9.55
N GLY A 112 9.73 -23.03 10.77
CA GLY A 112 8.57 -22.39 11.40
C GLY A 112 7.96 -21.25 10.57
N PHE A 113 8.81 -20.48 9.87
CA PHE A 113 8.37 -19.44 8.93
C PHE A 113 7.75 -20.01 7.65
N VAL A 114 8.37 -21.02 7.02
CA VAL A 114 7.85 -21.69 5.80
C VAL A 114 6.51 -22.37 6.08
N PHE A 115 6.37 -23.04 7.22
CA PHE A 115 5.11 -23.66 7.63
C PHE A 115 4.02 -22.61 7.90
N LYS A 116 4.34 -21.50 8.61
CA LYS A 116 3.39 -20.38 8.78
C LYS A 116 2.92 -19.80 7.44
N LEU A 117 3.84 -19.63 6.47
CA LEU A 117 3.47 -19.20 5.12
C LEU A 117 2.62 -20.24 4.40
N ASN A 118 2.96 -21.53 4.47
CA ASN A 118 2.20 -22.60 3.84
C ASN A 118 0.75 -22.68 4.38
N THR A 119 0.59 -22.59 5.71
CA THR A 119 -0.71 -22.49 6.38
C THR A 119 -1.53 -21.29 5.88
N LEU A 120 -0.92 -20.13 5.62
CA LEU A 120 -1.62 -18.96 5.08
C LEU A 120 -1.92 -19.07 3.56
N LEU A 121 -0.96 -19.54 2.76
CA LEU A 121 -0.99 -19.54 1.29
C LEU A 121 -1.81 -20.70 0.72
N LEU A 122 -1.58 -21.91 1.25
CA LEU A 122 -2.10 -23.17 0.72
C LEU A 122 -3.07 -23.87 1.67
N LYS A 123 -3.40 -23.22 2.79
CA LYS A 123 -4.50 -23.56 3.70
C LYS A 123 -4.33 -24.94 4.37
N ASP A 124 -3.08 -25.31 4.67
CA ASP A 124 -2.77 -26.49 5.47
C ASP A 124 -2.86 -26.18 6.99
N PRO A 125 -3.13 -27.21 7.82
CA PRO A 125 -3.18 -27.06 9.28
C PRO A 125 -1.90 -26.46 9.86
N HIS A 126 -2.02 -25.83 11.03
CA HIS A 126 -0.88 -25.24 11.74
C HIS A 126 0.23 -26.30 11.96
N GLU A 127 1.47 -25.90 11.70
CA GLU A 127 2.66 -26.77 11.83
C GLU A 127 2.61 -28.07 11.00
N SER A 128 1.80 -28.09 9.93
CA SER A 128 1.77 -29.17 8.93
C SER A 128 1.90 -28.66 7.49
N ILE A 129 2.42 -29.50 6.59
CA ILE A 129 2.33 -29.35 5.12
C ILE A 129 1.67 -30.61 4.57
N SER A 130 0.61 -30.49 3.76
CA SER A 130 -0.01 -31.62 3.07
C SER A 130 0.86 -32.06 1.90
N LEU A 131 1.03 -33.37 1.68
CA LEU A 131 1.73 -33.86 0.49
C LEU A 131 1.08 -33.37 -0.81
N ALA A 132 -0.25 -33.21 -0.81
CA ALA A 132 -0.99 -32.67 -1.95
C ALA A 132 -0.84 -31.15 -2.14
N ASN A 133 -0.13 -30.46 -1.24
CA ASN A 133 0.29 -29.06 -1.38
C ASN A 133 1.77 -28.90 -1.71
N LEU A 134 2.59 -29.95 -1.55
CA LEU A 134 4.04 -29.87 -1.70
C LEU A 134 4.46 -29.31 -3.08
N PRO A 135 3.92 -29.79 -4.23
CA PRO A 135 4.28 -29.22 -5.54
C PRO A 135 3.79 -27.77 -5.72
N LEU A 136 2.68 -27.39 -5.08
CA LEU A 136 2.15 -26.02 -5.13
C LEU A 136 3.03 -25.05 -4.33
N LEU A 137 3.66 -25.51 -3.25
CA LEU A 137 4.63 -24.73 -2.48
C LEU A 137 5.90 -24.48 -3.30
N PHE A 138 6.39 -25.49 -4.02
CA PHE A 138 7.53 -25.34 -4.93
C PHE A 138 7.20 -24.49 -6.17
N GLU A 139 5.99 -24.59 -6.72
CA GLU A 139 5.52 -23.70 -7.78
C GLU A 139 5.48 -22.24 -7.31
N LEU A 140 5.02 -21.96 -6.08
CA LEU A 140 5.09 -20.63 -5.47
C LEU A 140 6.53 -20.13 -5.33
N PHE A 141 7.48 -20.97 -4.92
CA PHE A 141 8.90 -20.58 -4.86
C PHE A 141 9.48 -20.28 -6.26
N GLN A 142 9.12 -21.06 -7.29
CA GLN A 142 9.53 -20.80 -8.68
C GLN A 142 8.94 -19.48 -9.22
N ILE A 143 7.69 -19.16 -8.89
CA ILE A 143 7.04 -17.88 -9.23
C ILE A 143 7.71 -16.71 -8.52
N VAL A 144 7.99 -16.85 -7.22
CA VAL A 144 8.73 -15.84 -6.43
C VAL A 144 10.15 -15.64 -6.97
N ASN A 145 10.80 -16.68 -7.48
CA ASN A 145 12.08 -16.52 -8.15
C ASN A 145 11.93 -15.74 -9.46
N ILE A 146 11.17 -16.25 -10.42
CA ILE A 146 11.14 -15.73 -11.80
C ILE A 146 10.47 -14.34 -11.89
N GLU A 147 9.33 -14.13 -11.23
CA GLU A 147 8.63 -12.83 -11.28
C GLU A 147 9.09 -11.89 -10.15
N GLY A 148 9.45 -12.43 -9.00
CA GLY A 148 9.99 -11.64 -7.89
C GLY A 148 11.37 -11.06 -8.21
N GLN A 149 12.25 -11.76 -8.95
CA GLN A 149 13.51 -11.19 -9.43
C GLN A 149 13.27 -9.94 -10.30
N LYS A 150 12.28 -9.98 -11.21
CA LYS A 150 11.92 -8.83 -12.06
C LYS A 150 11.44 -7.65 -11.22
N LEU A 151 10.46 -7.86 -10.34
CA LEU A 151 9.95 -6.80 -9.46
C LEU A 151 11.04 -6.27 -8.51
N SER A 152 11.89 -7.15 -8.00
CA SER A 152 13.06 -6.83 -7.17
C SER A 152 14.05 -5.94 -7.91
N LYS A 153 14.31 -6.20 -9.20
CA LYS A 153 15.14 -5.34 -10.05
C LYS A 153 14.52 -3.95 -10.19
N GLU A 154 13.27 -3.84 -10.64
CA GLU A 154 12.58 -2.56 -10.80
C GLU A 154 12.53 -1.74 -9.49
N LEU A 155 12.35 -2.41 -8.33
CA LEU A 155 12.36 -1.78 -7.00
C LEU A 155 13.77 -1.43 -6.47
N LYS A 156 14.84 -2.03 -7.02
CA LYS A 156 16.25 -1.63 -6.72
C LYS A 156 16.70 -0.47 -7.60
N GLU A 157 16.21 -0.42 -8.84
CA GLU A 157 16.50 0.62 -9.83
C GLU A 157 15.51 1.81 -9.75
N PHE A 158 14.55 1.75 -8.82
CA PHE A 158 13.57 2.81 -8.58
C PHE A 158 14.23 4.15 -8.27
N ASN A 159 13.96 5.13 -9.13
CA ASN A 159 14.33 6.53 -8.98
C ASN A 159 13.11 7.38 -9.33
N LYS A 160 12.75 8.36 -8.48
CA LYS A 160 11.58 9.23 -8.71
C LYS A 160 11.62 9.95 -10.06
N ASN A 161 12.82 10.23 -10.59
CA ASN A 161 12.99 10.99 -11.82
C ASN A 161 12.67 10.15 -13.08
N THR A 162 13.01 8.86 -13.09
CA THR A 162 12.74 7.94 -14.21
C THR A 162 11.51 7.05 -13.99
N TYR A 163 10.89 7.10 -12.81
CA TYR A 163 9.70 6.31 -12.46
C TYR A 163 8.59 6.40 -13.51
N TRP A 164 8.33 7.59 -14.05
CA TRP A 164 7.24 7.80 -15.03
C TRP A 164 7.46 7.08 -16.36
N GLU A 165 8.71 6.77 -16.71
CA GLU A 165 9.09 5.99 -17.88
C GLU A 165 8.94 4.49 -17.59
N ASN A 166 9.41 4.04 -16.41
CA ASN A 166 9.41 2.63 -16.00
C ASN A 166 8.09 2.15 -15.34
N ARG A 167 7.11 3.04 -15.11
CA ARG A 167 5.84 2.75 -14.41
C ARG A 167 5.11 1.52 -14.94
N ASN A 168 5.09 1.36 -16.26
CA ASN A 168 4.41 0.23 -16.92
C ASN A 168 5.19 -1.09 -16.73
N THR A 169 6.53 -1.05 -16.72
CA THR A 169 7.39 -2.21 -16.42
C THR A 169 7.21 -2.66 -14.97
N MET A 170 7.22 -1.70 -14.03
CA MET A 170 6.94 -1.93 -12.61
C MET A 170 5.55 -2.58 -12.41
N PHE A 171 4.51 -2.06 -13.09
CA PHE A 171 3.16 -2.64 -13.03
C PHE A 171 3.12 -4.06 -13.59
N ALA A 172 3.75 -4.29 -14.75
CA ALA A 172 3.78 -5.61 -15.39
C ALA A 172 4.49 -6.66 -14.51
N ALA A 173 5.63 -6.30 -13.90
CA ALA A 173 6.36 -7.19 -12.99
C ALA A 173 5.54 -7.50 -11.72
N ALA A 174 4.91 -6.48 -11.11
CA ALA A 174 4.05 -6.67 -9.95
C ALA A 174 2.80 -7.52 -10.28
N SER A 175 2.18 -7.27 -11.42
CA SER A 175 0.99 -7.99 -11.90
C SER A 175 1.29 -9.44 -12.25
N ALA A 176 2.44 -9.73 -12.87
CA ALA A 176 2.88 -11.10 -13.16
C ALA A 176 3.10 -11.91 -11.88
N LEU A 177 3.78 -11.33 -10.87
CA LEU A 177 3.98 -11.95 -9.56
C LEU A 177 2.64 -12.18 -8.83
N GLY A 178 1.80 -11.14 -8.76
CA GLY A 178 0.50 -11.20 -8.08
C GLY A 178 -0.44 -12.23 -8.69
N THR A 179 -0.64 -12.18 -10.01
CA THR A 179 -1.56 -13.08 -10.73
C THR A 179 -1.10 -14.53 -10.66
N LYS A 180 0.18 -14.84 -10.93
CA LYS A 180 0.67 -16.22 -10.88
C LYS A 180 0.61 -16.81 -9.46
N GLY A 181 0.98 -16.03 -8.44
CA GLY A 181 0.85 -16.47 -7.04
C GLY A 181 -0.61 -16.72 -6.65
N LEU A 182 -1.52 -15.85 -7.09
CA LEU A 182 -2.96 -15.99 -6.90
C LEU A 182 -3.49 -17.29 -7.56
N ASP A 183 -3.09 -17.57 -8.78
CA ASP A 183 -3.50 -18.76 -9.56
C ASP A 183 -3.05 -20.08 -8.92
N VAL A 184 -2.01 -20.08 -8.08
CA VAL A 184 -1.63 -21.25 -7.26
C VAL A 184 -2.46 -21.32 -5.97
N THR A 185 -2.53 -20.24 -5.19
CA THR A 185 -3.27 -20.21 -3.91
C THR A 185 -4.78 -20.51 -4.07
N LYS A 186 -5.37 -20.18 -5.23
CA LYS A 186 -6.78 -20.48 -5.54
C LYS A 186 -7.08 -21.96 -5.86
N ARG A 187 -6.07 -22.82 -6.03
CA ARG A 187 -6.27 -24.26 -6.33
C ARG A 187 -6.74 -25.08 -5.10
N ARG A 188 -6.65 -24.51 -3.89
CA ARG A 188 -7.11 -25.14 -2.64
C ARG A 188 -8.39 -24.47 -2.15
N LYS A 189 -9.42 -25.28 -1.85
CA LYS A 189 -10.74 -24.83 -1.39
C LYS A 189 -10.65 -24.12 -0.02
N ASP A 190 -11.55 -23.17 0.21
CA ASP A 190 -11.67 -22.44 1.48
C ASP A 190 -12.38 -23.29 2.54
N ASN A 191 -11.62 -24.23 3.13
CA ASN A 191 -12.11 -25.14 4.17
C ASN A 191 -11.73 -24.69 5.59
N GLU A 192 -10.59 -24.02 5.77
CA GLU A 192 -10.10 -23.52 7.06
C GLU A 192 -9.69 -22.04 6.95
N THR A 193 -9.83 -21.29 8.05
CA THR A 193 -9.53 -19.85 8.12
C THR A 193 -8.22 -19.59 8.84
N SER A 194 -7.11 -19.99 8.22
CA SER A 194 -5.76 -19.70 8.70
C SER A 194 -5.56 -18.20 8.94
N THR A 195 -4.85 -17.88 10.03
CA THR A 195 -4.54 -16.51 10.45
C THR A 195 -3.05 -16.33 10.70
N LEU A 196 -2.57 -15.12 10.41
CA LEU A 196 -1.21 -14.68 10.66
C LEU A 196 -1.24 -13.36 11.43
N ASP A 197 -0.62 -13.30 12.61
CA ASP A 197 -0.33 -12.02 13.26
C ASP A 197 0.85 -11.35 12.54
N ILE A 198 0.60 -10.17 11.97
CA ILE A 198 1.58 -9.44 11.17
C ILE A 198 2.75 -8.94 12.03
N PRO A 199 2.57 -8.33 13.22
CA PRO A 199 3.67 -8.01 14.14
C PRO A 199 4.60 -9.20 14.44
N ASP A 200 4.07 -10.34 14.90
CA ASP A 200 4.84 -11.57 15.20
C ASP A 200 5.64 -12.05 13.98
N PHE A 201 5.03 -11.98 12.80
CA PHE A 201 5.65 -12.36 11.54
C PHE A 201 6.77 -11.40 11.12
N LEU A 202 6.58 -10.09 11.28
CA LEU A 202 7.59 -9.07 10.99
C LEU A 202 8.78 -9.14 11.97
N GLU A 203 8.50 -9.40 13.25
CA GLU A 203 9.54 -9.57 14.28
C GLU A 203 10.36 -10.84 14.00
N LYS A 204 9.70 -11.96 13.66
CA LYS A 204 10.38 -13.18 13.21
C LYS A 204 11.16 -13.02 11.92
N ILE A 205 10.70 -12.17 10.98
CA ILE A 205 11.48 -11.76 9.81
C ILE A 205 12.73 -10.97 10.25
N LYS A 206 12.60 -9.96 11.10
CA LYS A 206 13.75 -9.14 11.54
C LYS A 206 14.82 -9.97 12.23
N ASP A 207 14.41 -10.87 13.13
CA ASP A 207 15.30 -11.76 13.89
C ASP A 207 15.99 -12.80 12.99
N LEU A 208 15.21 -13.50 12.16
CA LEU A 208 15.73 -14.55 11.26
C LEU A 208 16.69 -13.99 10.20
N LEU A 209 16.50 -12.72 9.84
CA LEU A 209 17.29 -12.05 8.82
C LEU A 209 18.33 -11.08 9.40
N GLU A 210 18.52 -11.06 10.72
CA GLU A 210 19.54 -10.23 11.41
C GLU A 210 19.52 -8.75 10.91
N LEU A 211 18.33 -8.13 10.85
CA LEU A 211 18.11 -6.79 10.28
C LEU A 211 18.09 -5.69 11.35
N THR A 212 18.74 -4.56 11.08
CA THR A 212 18.70 -3.37 11.94
C THR A 212 17.40 -2.58 11.76
N ASP A 213 17.01 -1.77 12.75
CA ASP A 213 15.82 -0.90 12.65
C ASP A 213 15.94 0.20 11.58
N GLU A 214 17.16 0.52 11.14
CA GLU A 214 17.41 1.38 9.98
C GLU A 214 17.06 0.68 8.66
N GLN A 215 17.25 -0.65 8.59
CA GLN A 215 16.95 -1.47 7.43
C GLN A 215 15.49 -1.93 7.41
N PHE A 216 14.90 -2.14 8.59
CA PHE A 216 13.58 -2.75 8.77
C PHE A 216 12.87 -2.25 10.03
N ASN A 217 12.37 -1.00 9.98
CA ASN A 217 11.67 -0.38 11.10
C ASN A 217 10.26 -0.97 11.28
N ILE A 218 10.09 -1.89 12.23
CA ILE A 218 8.81 -2.57 12.46
C ILE A 218 7.73 -1.61 12.97
N ASP A 219 8.08 -0.63 13.80
CA ASP A 219 7.12 0.31 14.36
C ASP A 219 6.55 1.27 13.30
N LEU A 220 7.31 1.57 12.26
CA LEU A 220 6.80 2.24 11.04
C LEU A 220 5.80 1.36 10.30
N ILE A 221 6.05 0.05 10.18
CA ILE A 221 5.10 -0.87 9.53
C ILE A 221 3.82 -0.98 10.39
N LYS A 222 3.95 -1.08 11.73
CA LYS A 222 2.84 -1.05 12.70
C LYS A 222 2.01 0.24 12.60
N ASP A 223 2.66 1.41 12.45
CA ASP A 223 2.01 2.69 12.16
C ASP A 223 1.11 2.57 10.90
N TYR A 224 1.61 1.95 9.81
CA TYR A 224 0.87 1.79 8.54
C TYR A 224 -0.19 0.67 8.51
N LEU A 225 -0.28 -0.23 9.50
CA LEU A 225 -1.22 -1.37 9.47
C LEU A 225 -2.71 -0.96 9.39
N PHE A 226 -3.07 0.29 9.65
CA PHE A 226 -4.42 0.79 9.37
C PHE A 226 -4.81 0.65 7.88
N ALA A 227 -3.85 0.76 6.97
CA ALA A 227 -4.10 0.61 5.53
C ALA A 227 -4.56 -0.82 5.21
N LYS A 228 -3.98 -1.84 5.87
CA LYS A 228 -4.45 -3.23 5.80
C LYS A 228 -5.92 -3.34 6.17
N LYS A 229 -6.35 -2.75 7.30
CA LYS A 229 -7.76 -2.74 7.72
C LYS A 229 -8.65 -1.95 6.75
N LEU A 230 -8.16 -0.84 6.21
CA LEU A 230 -8.93 -0.03 5.26
C LEU A 230 -9.14 -0.73 3.91
N ILE A 231 -8.18 -1.55 3.45
CA ILE A 231 -8.17 -2.18 2.12
C ILE A 231 -8.69 -3.63 2.13
N LEU A 232 -8.56 -4.36 3.24
CA LEU A 232 -8.91 -5.78 3.39
C LEU A 232 -9.89 -6.07 4.55
N GLY A 233 -10.21 -5.07 5.37
CA GLY A 233 -11.08 -5.22 6.54
C GLY A 233 -10.47 -6.04 7.68
N GLY A 234 -11.34 -6.50 8.59
CA GLY A 234 -10.99 -7.29 9.77
C GLY A 234 -10.15 -6.50 10.79
N ASP A 235 -9.35 -7.22 11.57
CA ASP A 235 -8.37 -6.59 12.46
C ASP A 235 -7.16 -6.01 11.68
N LYS A 236 -6.47 -5.03 12.26
CA LYS A 236 -5.29 -4.38 11.65
C LYS A 236 -4.02 -5.22 11.73
N ASN A 237 -3.86 -6.03 12.78
CA ASN A 237 -2.68 -6.87 13.03
C ASN A 237 -2.85 -8.27 12.42
N ILE A 238 -4.05 -8.83 12.42
CA ILE A 238 -4.31 -10.19 11.92
C ILE A 238 -4.62 -10.20 10.43
N LEU A 239 -3.95 -11.06 9.65
CA LEU A 239 -4.21 -11.34 8.24
C LEU A 239 -4.77 -12.77 8.06
N THR A 240 -5.94 -12.91 7.45
CA THR A 240 -6.49 -14.23 7.09
C THR A 240 -6.02 -14.70 5.70
N SER A 241 -6.13 -15.99 5.38
CA SER A 241 -5.88 -16.48 4.01
C SER A 241 -6.72 -15.75 2.96
N SER A 242 -8.01 -15.54 3.22
CA SER A 242 -8.92 -14.82 2.30
C SER A 242 -8.51 -13.35 2.10
N GLN A 243 -7.98 -12.70 3.15
CA GLN A 243 -7.42 -11.36 3.04
C GLN A 243 -6.07 -11.36 2.31
N PHE A 244 -5.25 -12.40 2.46
CA PHE A 244 -4.02 -12.55 1.69
C PHE A 244 -4.30 -12.75 0.20
N THR A 245 -5.30 -13.56 -0.16
CA THR A 245 -5.80 -13.69 -1.55
C THR A 245 -6.25 -12.32 -2.11
N GLY A 246 -7.07 -11.58 -1.36
CA GLY A 246 -7.48 -10.21 -1.74
C GLY A 246 -6.35 -9.18 -1.72
N LEU A 247 -5.25 -9.43 -1.01
CA LEU A 247 -4.04 -8.62 -1.05
C LEU A 247 -3.26 -8.88 -2.35
N LEU A 248 -3.05 -10.15 -2.75
CA LEU A 248 -2.41 -10.47 -4.02
C LEU A 248 -3.16 -9.87 -5.22
N GLU A 249 -4.50 -9.90 -5.19
CA GLU A 249 -5.36 -9.28 -6.21
C GLU A 249 -5.16 -7.77 -6.32
N LYS A 250 -5.03 -7.06 -5.20
CA LYS A 250 -4.92 -5.59 -5.17
C LYS A 250 -3.47 -5.09 -5.23
N ALA A 251 -2.48 -5.90 -4.84
CA ALA A 251 -1.08 -5.48 -4.66
C ALA A 251 -0.44 -4.78 -5.87
N PRO A 252 -0.65 -5.20 -7.14
CA PRO A 252 -0.04 -4.52 -8.29
C PRO A 252 -0.54 -3.07 -8.43
N SER A 253 -1.85 -2.86 -8.29
CA SER A 253 -2.46 -1.54 -8.37
C SER A 253 -2.11 -0.69 -7.15
N LEU A 254 -2.18 -1.26 -5.93
CA LEU A 254 -1.79 -0.57 -4.69
C LEU A 254 -0.34 -0.07 -4.72
N LEU A 255 0.60 -0.88 -5.23
CA LEU A 255 1.99 -0.50 -5.39
C LEU A 255 2.13 0.70 -6.33
N ILE A 256 1.46 0.66 -7.49
CA ILE A 256 1.54 1.75 -8.47
C ILE A 256 0.86 3.02 -7.97
N THR A 257 -0.34 2.95 -7.39
CA THR A 257 -1.00 4.13 -6.78
C THR A 257 -0.13 4.73 -5.66
N GLY A 258 0.58 3.91 -4.88
CA GLY A 258 1.54 4.38 -3.87
C GLY A 258 2.77 5.06 -4.46
N LEU A 259 3.41 4.46 -5.48
CA LEU A 259 4.58 5.02 -6.16
C LEU A 259 4.22 6.28 -6.97
N ASP A 260 3.03 6.32 -7.57
CA ASP A 260 2.45 7.48 -8.25
C ASP A 260 2.34 8.69 -7.29
N ALA A 261 1.81 8.47 -6.08
CA ALA A 261 1.70 9.50 -5.06
C ALA A 261 3.08 9.97 -4.55
N ILE A 262 4.02 9.04 -4.37
CA ILE A 262 5.38 9.35 -3.85
C ILE A 262 6.27 10.05 -4.91
N SER A 263 5.99 9.82 -6.20
CA SER A 263 6.73 10.39 -7.34
C SER A 263 5.99 11.56 -8.01
N ILE A 264 4.88 12.02 -7.44
CA ILE A 264 4.01 13.06 -8.02
C ILE A 264 4.74 14.39 -8.27
N SER A 265 5.77 14.68 -7.46
CA SER A 265 6.58 15.90 -7.54
C SER A 265 7.59 15.93 -8.69
N THR A 266 7.83 14.80 -9.36
CA THR A 266 8.72 14.70 -10.53
C THR A 266 7.94 14.59 -11.85
N LYS A 267 6.61 14.67 -11.80
CA LYS A 267 5.75 14.51 -12.97
C LYS A 267 5.58 15.83 -13.73
N GLU A 268 6.09 15.89 -14.95
CA GLU A 268 5.83 17.01 -15.86
C GLU A 268 4.43 16.90 -16.46
N PHE A 269 3.52 17.77 -16.01
CA PHE A 269 2.18 17.89 -16.57
C PHE A 269 2.17 18.91 -17.72
N LYS A 270 1.74 18.49 -18.91
CA LYS A 270 1.66 19.36 -20.10
C LYS A 270 0.69 20.53 -19.90
N THR A 271 -0.37 20.33 -19.12
CA THR A 271 -1.36 21.35 -18.79
C THR A 271 -2.00 21.09 -17.41
N LYS A 272 -2.61 22.10 -16.79
CA LYS A 272 -3.30 21.89 -15.50
C LYS A 272 -4.54 20.99 -15.61
N GLU A 273 -5.14 20.80 -16.80
CA GLU A 273 -6.22 19.83 -16.98
C GLU A 273 -5.68 18.41 -16.76
N THR A 274 -4.49 18.10 -17.29
CA THR A 274 -3.83 16.80 -17.09
C THR A 274 -3.35 16.58 -15.66
N GLU A 275 -3.00 17.65 -14.95
CA GLU A 275 -2.62 17.63 -13.53
C GLU A 275 -3.82 17.36 -12.62
N TRP A 276 -4.88 18.17 -12.74
CA TRP A 276 -6.09 18.00 -11.94
C TRP A 276 -6.84 16.71 -12.26
N PHE A 277 -6.81 16.25 -13.52
CA PHE A 277 -7.30 14.93 -13.88
C PHE A 277 -6.54 13.85 -13.10
N PHE A 278 -5.20 13.87 -13.14
CA PHE A 278 -4.38 12.87 -12.45
C PHE A 278 -4.60 12.85 -10.94
N TYR A 279 -4.77 14.01 -10.29
CA TYR A 279 -5.06 14.07 -8.86
C TYR A 279 -6.48 13.55 -8.53
N PHE A 280 -7.46 13.79 -9.41
CA PHE A 280 -8.81 13.25 -9.25
C PHE A 280 -8.83 11.73 -9.43
N ASP A 281 -8.15 11.23 -10.47
CA ASP A 281 -8.02 9.81 -10.82
C ASP A 281 -7.32 9.01 -9.71
N LEU A 282 -6.16 9.48 -9.23
CA LEU A 282 -5.42 8.88 -8.12
C LEU A 282 -6.27 8.71 -6.85
N VAL A 283 -7.15 9.67 -6.56
CA VAL A 283 -8.04 9.64 -5.38
C VAL A 283 -9.27 8.74 -5.62
N ASN A 284 -9.73 8.62 -6.87
CA ASN A 284 -10.74 7.63 -7.26
C ASN A 284 -10.20 6.19 -7.08
N ASP A 285 -8.97 5.93 -7.56
CA ASP A 285 -8.25 4.67 -7.36
C ASP A 285 -8.10 4.34 -5.87
N LEU A 286 -7.57 5.27 -5.07
CA LEU A 286 -7.42 5.10 -3.62
C LEU A 286 -8.73 4.73 -2.93
N ARG A 287 -9.86 5.34 -3.34
CA ARG A 287 -11.18 4.97 -2.81
C ARG A 287 -11.63 3.59 -3.29
N SER A 288 -11.31 3.18 -4.51
CA SER A 288 -11.72 1.89 -5.07
C SER A 288 -11.19 0.69 -4.27
N PHE A 289 -10.02 0.84 -3.64
CA PHE A 289 -9.42 -0.23 -2.83
C PHE A 289 -10.10 -0.45 -1.48
N PHE A 290 -10.91 0.51 -0.98
CA PHE A 290 -11.49 0.45 0.37
C PHE A 290 -12.43 -0.76 0.54
N PHE A 291 -12.16 -1.61 1.52
CA PHE A 291 -13.06 -2.70 1.91
C PHE A 291 -14.33 -2.14 2.56
N ILE A 292 -15.49 -2.71 2.23
CA ILE A 292 -16.78 -2.32 2.80
C ILE A 292 -16.89 -2.89 4.22
N GLN A 293 -16.87 -2.01 5.22
CA GLN A 293 -16.95 -2.34 6.64
C GLN A 293 -17.92 -1.37 7.35
N PRO A 294 -18.32 -1.61 8.62
CA PRO A 294 -19.25 -0.73 9.33
C PRO A 294 -18.74 0.70 9.48
N ASP A 295 -19.63 1.69 9.43
CA ASP A 295 -19.29 3.12 9.57
C ASP A 295 -18.63 3.47 10.92
N SER A 296 -18.89 2.66 11.94
CA SER A 296 -18.34 2.75 13.31
C SER A 296 -16.91 2.25 13.45
N ASP A 297 -16.41 1.43 12.52
CA ASP A 297 -15.15 0.71 12.70
C ASP A 297 -13.95 1.65 12.79
N VAL A 298 -13.27 1.66 13.92
CA VAL A 298 -12.01 2.40 14.09
C VAL A 298 -10.96 1.80 13.15
N ILE A 299 -10.36 2.68 12.34
CA ILE A 299 -9.30 2.38 11.39
C ILE A 299 -7.94 2.76 12.00
N VAL A 300 -7.82 3.98 12.54
CA VAL A 300 -6.53 4.55 12.97
C VAL A 300 -6.71 5.67 14.00
N GLU A 301 -5.73 5.84 14.88
CA GLU A 301 -5.60 7.00 15.78
C GLU A 301 -4.97 8.20 15.06
N GLN A 302 -5.44 9.41 15.35
CA GLN A 302 -4.93 10.64 14.73
C GLN A 302 -3.41 10.76 14.92
N ASP A 303 -2.90 10.48 16.11
CA ASP A 303 -1.49 10.72 16.42
C ASP A 303 -0.57 9.73 15.68
N ASN A 304 -1.10 8.57 15.23
CA ASN A 304 -0.40 7.66 14.32
C ASN A 304 -0.38 8.25 12.89
N LEU A 305 -1.50 8.77 12.40
CA LEU A 305 -1.55 9.46 11.11
C LEU A 305 -0.62 10.68 11.05
N LEU A 306 -0.46 11.41 12.16
CA LEU A 306 0.44 12.57 12.22
C LEU A 306 1.91 12.16 12.20
N ARG A 307 2.31 11.10 12.94
CA ARG A 307 3.66 10.53 12.82
C ARG A 307 3.96 10.05 11.39
N ILE A 308 2.98 9.46 10.72
CA ILE A 308 3.10 9.02 9.32
C ILE A 308 3.29 10.22 8.39
N ALA A 309 2.48 11.27 8.53
CA ALA A 309 2.60 12.49 7.73
C ALA A 309 3.96 13.19 7.96
N GLU A 310 4.44 13.23 9.19
CA GLU A 310 5.73 13.84 9.57
C GLU A 310 6.92 13.08 8.93
N LYS A 311 6.91 11.75 9.03
CA LYS A 311 7.90 10.88 8.36
C LYS A 311 7.86 11.02 6.83
N LEU A 312 6.68 11.18 6.24
CA LEU A 312 6.50 11.41 4.79
C LEU A 312 6.94 12.80 4.31
N LEU A 313 7.11 13.78 5.21
CA LEU A 313 7.72 15.08 4.92
C LEU A 313 9.18 15.15 5.41
N ASP A 314 9.88 14.02 5.41
CA ASP A 314 11.29 13.86 5.84
C ASP A 314 11.59 14.40 7.26
N ASN A 315 10.59 14.41 8.15
CA ASN A 315 10.62 15.06 9.47
C ASN A 315 11.00 16.56 9.44
N LYS A 316 10.84 17.25 8.31
CA LYS A 316 11.16 18.69 8.15
C LYS A 316 10.25 19.61 8.98
N TYR A 317 9.11 19.10 9.44
CA TYR A 317 8.09 19.84 10.17
C TYR A 317 7.52 18.99 11.30
N ASP A 318 7.48 19.53 12.51
CA ASP A 318 6.82 18.94 13.68
C ASP A 318 5.28 19.06 13.54
N ILE A 319 4.71 18.20 12.69
CA ILE A 319 3.27 18.23 12.35
C ILE A 319 2.42 17.95 13.60
N VAL A 320 2.89 17.05 14.47
CA VAL A 320 2.20 16.66 15.70
C VAL A 320 1.95 17.88 16.61
N LYS A 321 3.00 18.67 16.89
CA LYS A 321 2.91 19.85 17.77
C LYS A 321 2.30 21.06 17.09
N GLN A 322 2.59 21.28 15.81
CA GLN A 322 2.09 22.44 15.06
C GLN A 322 0.61 22.29 14.72
N MET A 323 0.24 21.21 14.05
CA MET A 323 -1.10 21.02 13.46
C MET A 323 -2.00 20.12 14.29
N GLY A 324 -1.46 19.17 15.06
CA GLY A 324 -2.25 18.12 15.71
C GLY A 324 -3.36 18.61 16.65
N SER A 325 -3.09 19.67 17.42
CA SER A 325 -4.10 20.32 18.28
C SER A 325 -5.22 21.04 17.51
N SER A 326 -4.94 21.48 16.28
CA SER A 326 -5.94 22.09 15.38
C SER A 326 -6.81 21.00 14.74
N ILE A 327 -6.19 19.92 14.27
CA ILE A 327 -6.89 18.79 13.63
C ILE A 327 -7.88 18.13 14.61
N LYS A 328 -7.52 17.93 15.89
CA LYS A 328 -8.43 17.39 16.95
C LYS A 328 -9.70 18.23 17.18
N LYS A 329 -9.70 19.51 16.79
CA LYS A 329 -10.88 20.40 16.88
C LYS A 329 -11.63 20.54 15.55
N VAL A 330 -10.89 20.61 14.45
CA VAL A 330 -11.41 20.85 13.09
C VAL A 330 -12.09 19.59 12.55
N LYS A 331 -11.50 18.41 12.76
CA LYS A 331 -12.02 17.11 12.29
C LYS A 331 -13.50 16.86 12.63
N PRO A 332 -13.93 16.88 13.92
CA PRO A 332 -15.33 16.61 14.28
C PRO A 332 -16.34 17.62 13.71
N LYS A 333 -15.88 18.81 13.28
CA LYS A 333 -16.73 19.82 12.64
C LYS A 333 -16.79 19.65 11.11
N LEU A 334 -15.69 19.26 10.47
CA LEU A 334 -15.61 19.10 9.00
C LEU A 334 -16.14 17.75 8.48
N ILE A 335 -15.79 16.64 9.15
CA ILE A 335 -16.17 15.29 8.72
C ILE A 335 -17.00 14.52 9.76
N GLY A 336 -17.04 15.01 11.01
CA GLY A 336 -17.64 14.29 12.13
C GLY A 336 -16.66 13.29 12.77
N GLY A 337 -17.24 12.26 13.38
CA GLY A 337 -16.48 11.24 14.11
C GLY A 337 -15.91 11.73 15.44
N ASP A 338 -15.07 10.89 16.04
CA ASP A 338 -14.37 11.20 17.28
C ASP A 338 -13.16 12.14 17.05
N LYS A 339 -12.64 12.79 18.08
CA LYS A 339 -11.48 13.70 18.03
C LYS A 339 -10.13 12.99 17.93
N GLN A 340 -10.04 11.72 18.37
CA GLN A 340 -8.80 10.95 18.44
C GLN A 340 -8.81 9.78 17.44
N PHE A 341 -9.94 9.09 17.27
CA PHE A 341 -10.06 7.92 16.40
C PHE A 341 -10.72 8.27 15.06
N TYR A 342 -10.14 7.85 13.94
CA TYR A 342 -10.77 7.86 12.62
C TYR A 342 -11.51 6.55 12.39
N SER A 343 -12.83 6.61 12.19
CA SER A 343 -13.60 5.46 11.76
C SER A 343 -13.60 5.30 10.24
N TYR A 344 -14.15 4.19 9.73
CA TYR A 344 -14.36 3.97 8.30
C TYR A 344 -15.24 5.06 7.66
N LYS A 345 -16.22 5.60 8.40
CA LYS A 345 -17.00 6.76 7.98
C LYS A 345 -16.13 8.00 7.79
N ASP A 346 -15.21 8.25 8.72
CA ASP A 346 -14.28 9.39 8.63
C ASP A 346 -13.31 9.22 7.46
N ALA A 347 -12.81 8.01 7.21
CA ALA A 347 -11.97 7.70 6.05
C ALA A 347 -12.72 7.92 4.73
N LYS A 348 -13.98 7.47 4.63
CA LYS A 348 -14.87 7.77 3.48
C LYS A 348 -15.16 9.26 3.31
N ALA A 349 -15.30 10.00 4.41
CA ALA A 349 -15.51 11.44 4.37
C ALA A 349 -14.26 12.20 3.92
N LEU A 350 -13.07 11.81 4.38
CA LEU A 350 -11.79 12.37 3.94
C LEU A 350 -11.55 12.15 2.44
N ILE A 351 -11.64 10.90 1.98
CA ILE A 351 -11.42 10.60 0.55
C ILE A 351 -12.50 11.26 -0.31
N GLY A 352 -13.74 11.34 0.18
CA GLY A 352 -14.83 12.09 -0.47
C GLY A 352 -14.57 13.59 -0.55
N LEU A 353 -13.96 14.22 0.47
CA LEU A 353 -13.53 15.63 0.40
C LEU A 353 -12.42 15.84 -0.63
N ALA A 354 -11.48 14.90 -0.76
CA ALA A 354 -10.44 14.96 -1.78
C ALA A 354 -11.03 14.81 -3.21
N GLN A 355 -11.97 13.88 -3.42
CA GLN A 355 -12.69 13.73 -4.70
C GLN A 355 -13.52 14.99 -5.05
N ASP A 356 -14.25 15.54 -4.07
CA ASP A 356 -14.97 16.81 -4.20
C ASP A 356 -14.04 17.97 -4.59
N PHE A 357 -12.81 17.99 -4.08
CA PHE A 357 -11.85 19.04 -4.36
C PHE A 357 -11.20 18.88 -5.74
N PHE A 358 -10.52 17.77 -6.01
CA PHE A 358 -9.80 17.55 -7.26
C PHE A 358 -10.75 17.45 -8.45
N GLY A 359 -11.91 16.80 -8.29
CA GLY A 359 -12.95 16.77 -9.31
C GLY A 359 -13.51 18.17 -9.61
N ALA A 360 -13.66 19.03 -8.59
CA ALA A 360 -14.03 20.43 -8.83
C ALA A 360 -12.93 21.23 -9.52
N GLN A 361 -11.65 21.06 -9.17
CA GLN A 361 -10.56 21.73 -9.89
C GLN A 361 -10.48 21.28 -11.35
N TYR A 362 -10.51 19.97 -11.60
CA TYR A 362 -10.52 19.43 -12.97
C TYR A 362 -11.68 19.98 -13.79
N PHE A 363 -12.91 19.92 -13.26
CA PHE A 363 -14.10 20.49 -13.90
C PHE A 363 -13.95 21.99 -14.18
N ASN A 364 -13.44 22.77 -13.22
CA ASN A 364 -13.23 24.21 -13.39
C ASN A 364 -12.21 24.49 -14.50
N ASP A 365 -11.15 23.68 -14.62
CA ASP A 365 -10.02 23.94 -15.50
C ASP A 365 -10.33 23.57 -16.96
N ILE A 366 -10.97 22.42 -17.23
CA ILE A 366 -11.50 22.07 -18.57
C ILE A 366 -12.53 23.11 -19.03
N THR A 367 -13.39 23.58 -18.11
CA THR A 367 -14.44 24.56 -18.42
C THR A 367 -13.85 25.96 -18.61
N TYR A 368 -12.77 26.30 -17.89
CA TYR A 368 -11.99 27.52 -18.14
C TYR A 368 -11.44 27.51 -19.56
N SER A 369 -10.76 26.44 -19.96
CA SER A 369 -10.13 26.36 -21.29
C SER A 369 -11.14 26.39 -22.43
N HIS A 370 -12.30 25.74 -22.28
CA HIS A 370 -13.40 25.88 -23.24
C HIS A 370 -13.87 27.34 -23.39
N PHE A 371 -14.02 28.07 -22.29
CA PHE A 371 -14.47 29.46 -22.29
C PHE A 371 -13.34 30.51 -22.31
N LYS A 372 -12.08 30.14 -22.54
CA LYS A 372 -10.91 31.01 -22.35
C LYS A 372 -11.07 32.39 -22.99
N ARG A 373 -11.47 32.44 -24.27
CA ARG A 373 -11.70 33.70 -25.02
C ARG A 373 -12.76 34.62 -24.40
N VAL A 374 -13.72 34.06 -23.65
CA VAL A 374 -14.77 34.80 -22.94
C VAL A 374 -14.30 35.22 -21.55
N LEU A 375 -13.61 34.33 -20.83
CA LEU A 375 -13.12 34.58 -19.47
C LEU A 375 -12.03 35.64 -19.43
N ASP A 376 -11.05 35.54 -20.34
CA ASP A 376 -9.93 36.47 -20.51
C ASP A 376 -10.40 37.86 -21.00
N SER A 377 -11.70 38.04 -21.32
CA SER A 377 -12.27 39.33 -21.75
C SER A 377 -12.44 40.32 -20.59
N PRO A 378 -12.10 41.62 -20.76
CA PRO A 378 -12.26 42.63 -19.70
C PRO A 378 -13.71 43.00 -19.37
N LEU A 379 -14.68 42.49 -20.14
CA LEU A 379 -16.10 42.78 -20.00
C LEU A 379 -16.77 41.97 -18.87
N PRO A 380 -17.93 42.44 -18.35
CA PRO A 380 -18.81 41.60 -17.55
C PRO A 380 -19.28 40.38 -18.36
N ILE A 381 -19.30 39.21 -17.72
CA ILE A 381 -19.90 37.99 -18.30
C ILE A 381 -21.29 37.83 -17.68
N ILE A 382 -22.29 37.62 -18.52
CA ILE A 382 -23.69 37.48 -18.13
C ILE A 382 -24.28 36.35 -18.98
N ASN A 383 -25.03 35.43 -18.36
CA ASN A 383 -25.75 34.33 -19.05
C ASN A 383 -24.82 33.35 -19.80
N LEU A 384 -23.73 32.93 -19.14
CA LEU A 384 -22.93 31.83 -19.67
C LEU A 384 -23.80 30.56 -19.77
N ARG A 385 -23.81 29.89 -20.93
CA ARG A 385 -24.56 28.64 -21.16
C ARG A 385 -23.71 27.44 -20.75
N ASN A 386 -24.33 26.43 -20.12
CA ASN A 386 -23.65 25.19 -19.77
C ASN A 386 -23.24 24.43 -21.06
N PRO A 387 -21.95 24.14 -21.29
CA PRO A 387 -21.53 23.32 -22.42
C PRO A 387 -21.82 21.84 -22.14
N ASN A 388 -21.65 21.01 -23.16
CA ASN A 388 -21.69 19.55 -23.02
C ASN A 388 -20.34 18.99 -23.48
N LEU A 389 -19.34 19.05 -22.59
CA LEU A 389 -17.98 18.60 -22.87
C LEU A 389 -17.86 17.08 -22.68
N PRO A 390 -17.15 16.33 -23.55
CA PRO A 390 -16.93 14.89 -23.37
C PRO A 390 -16.38 14.52 -21.98
N GLU A 391 -15.48 15.33 -21.46
CA GLU A 391 -14.85 15.22 -20.14
C GLU A 391 -15.85 15.26 -18.97
N TYR A 392 -17.04 15.83 -19.17
CA TYR A 392 -18.10 15.84 -18.16
C TYR A 392 -18.67 14.43 -17.88
N GLN A 393 -18.40 13.43 -18.72
CA GLN A 393 -18.87 12.04 -18.52
C GLN A 393 -18.34 11.39 -17.24
N LEU A 394 -17.23 11.90 -16.68
CA LEU A 394 -16.66 11.47 -15.40
C LEU A 394 -17.50 11.91 -14.17
N PHE A 395 -18.53 12.73 -14.37
CA PHE A 395 -19.36 13.30 -13.32
C PHE A 395 -20.83 12.90 -13.49
N SER A 396 -21.53 12.60 -12.40
CA SER A 396 -22.99 12.42 -12.46
C SER A 396 -23.69 13.73 -12.88
N LYS A 397 -24.87 13.62 -13.50
CA LYS A 397 -25.72 14.78 -13.86
C LYS A 397 -25.98 15.73 -12.68
N SER A 398 -25.99 15.20 -11.45
CA SER A 398 -26.12 16.00 -10.22
C SER A 398 -24.86 16.82 -9.90
N GLN A 399 -23.67 16.21 -10.04
CA GLN A 399 -22.38 16.89 -9.86
C GLN A 399 -22.13 17.92 -10.96
N ILE A 400 -22.40 17.61 -12.24
CA ILE A 400 -22.31 18.58 -13.34
C ILE A 400 -23.17 19.81 -13.03
N LYS A 401 -24.43 19.62 -12.59
CA LYS A 401 -25.33 20.73 -12.21
C LYS A 401 -24.79 21.52 -11.01
N TYR A 402 -24.16 20.87 -10.02
CA TYR A 402 -23.56 21.57 -8.89
C TYR A 402 -22.31 22.37 -9.30
N LEU A 403 -21.35 21.72 -9.95
CA LEU A 403 -20.08 22.29 -10.36
C LEU A 403 -20.28 23.42 -11.38
N TRP A 404 -21.21 23.26 -12.33
CA TRP A 404 -21.58 24.34 -13.27
C TRP A 404 -22.13 25.58 -12.55
N ASN A 405 -23.00 25.41 -11.56
CA ASN A 405 -23.55 26.54 -10.81
C ASN A 405 -22.45 27.28 -10.02
N GLU A 406 -21.44 26.57 -9.52
CA GLU A 406 -20.31 27.17 -8.82
C GLU A 406 -19.34 27.87 -9.77
N PHE A 407 -19.00 27.24 -10.90
CA PHE A 407 -18.22 27.83 -11.98
C PHE A 407 -18.88 29.14 -12.45
N ARG A 408 -20.17 29.08 -12.80
CA ARG A 408 -20.93 30.25 -13.24
C ARG A 408 -20.97 31.34 -12.16
N PHE A 409 -21.20 30.97 -10.89
CA PHE A 409 -21.20 31.94 -9.79
C PHE A 409 -19.87 32.70 -9.69
N VAL A 410 -18.72 32.01 -9.73
CA VAL A 410 -17.41 32.66 -9.69
C VAL A 410 -17.20 33.55 -10.92
N THR A 411 -17.53 33.07 -12.11
CA THR A 411 -17.38 33.79 -13.38
C THR A 411 -18.20 35.08 -13.46
N GLU A 412 -19.44 35.06 -12.96
CA GLU A 412 -20.39 36.18 -13.02
C GLU A 412 -20.22 37.18 -11.85
N HIS A 413 -19.84 36.73 -10.65
CA HIS A 413 -19.89 37.55 -9.42
C HIS A 413 -18.53 38.00 -8.87
N TYR A 414 -17.44 37.30 -9.17
CA TYR A 414 -16.11 37.70 -8.70
C TYR A 414 -15.48 38.69 -9.69
N ARG A 415 -14.92 39.78 -9.15
CA ARG A 415 -14.19 40.80 -9.94
C ARG A 415 -12.68 40.65 -9.83
N TYR A 416 -12.22 40.29 -8.65
CA TYR A 416 -10.80 40.23 -8.29
C TYR A 416 -10.26 38.83 -8.51
N PHE A 417 -9.19 38.73 -9.27
CA PHE A 417 -8.45 37.50 -9.55
C PHE A 417 -6.95 37.82 -9.42
N SER A 418 -6.15 36.86 -8.97
CA SER A 418 -4.69 37.00 -9.02
C SER A 418 -4.21 36.99 -10.47
N ASP A 419 -3.04 37.56 -10.72
CA ASP A 419 -2.25 37.27 -11.90
C ASP A 419 -1.29 36.08 -11.68
N SER A 420 -0.35 35.88 -12.62
CA SER A 420 0.68 34.85 -12.58
C SER A 420 1.63 35.00 -11.40
N ALA A 421 2.03 36.23 -11.05
CA ALA A 421 2.86 36.53 -9.89
C ALA A 421 2.08 36.35 -8.57
N GLY A 422 0.76 36.41 -8.61
CA GLY A 422 -0.13 36.21 -7.46
C GLY A 422 -0.74 37.50 -6.92
N PHE A 423 -0.45 38.65 -7.53
CA PHE A 423 -1.01 39.92 -7.09
C PHE A 423 -2.48 40.04 -7.47
N ILE A 424 -3.32 40.45 -6.52
CA ILE A 424 -4.73 40.72 -6.75
C ILE A 424 -4.84 42.09 -7.45
N ASN A 425 -5.34 42.10 -8.69
CA ASN A 425 -5.41 43.30 -9.50
C ASN A 425 -6.74 44.04 -9.24
N PHE A 426 -6.66 45.20 -8.56
CA PHE A 426 -7.82 46.06 -8.28
C PHE A 426 -8.04 47.08 -9.40
N HIS A 427 -8.67 46.64 -10.50
CA HIS A 427 -9.00 47.49 -11.64
C HIS A 427 -10.52 47.59 -11.86
N ASN A 428 -10.94 48.61 -12.63
CA ASN A 428 -12.32 48.77 -13.07
C ASN A 428 -12.74 47.76 -14.16
N THR A 429 -11.77 47.05 -14.74
CA THR A 429 -11.96 45.99 -15.75
C THR A 429 -11.70 44.60 -15.15
N TYR A 430 -12.35 43.57 -15.70
CA TYR A 430 -12.15 42.20 -15.24
C TYR A 430 -10.82 41.64 -15.78
N LYS A 431 -9.91 41.19 -14.90
CA LYS A 431 -8.66 40.51 -15.29
C LYS A 431 -8.70 39.06 -14.80
N ARG A 432 -9.65 38.27 -15.33
CA ARG A 432 -9.76 36.85 -14.96
C ARG A 432 -8.56 36.12 -15.54
N THR A 433 -7.75 35.50 -14.68
CA THR A 433 -6.67 34.59 -15.11
C THR A 433 -6.98 33.20 -14.60
N ARG A 434 -6.50 32.17 -15.30
CA ARG A 434 -6.69 30.76 -14.93
C ARG A 434 -6.17 30.45 -13.52
N LYS A 435 -5.02 31.02 -13.12
CA LYS A 435 -4.47 30.91 -11.74
C LYS A 435 -5.41 31.56 -10.72
N GLY A 436 -5.77 32.82 -10.92
CA GLY A 436 -6.69 33.53 -10.02
C GLY A 436 -8.08 32.91 -9.96
N TYR A 437 -8.53 32.26 -11.04
CA TYR A 437 -9.80 31.55 -11.10
C TYR A 437 -9.80 30.29 -10.25
N SER A 438 -8.78 29.42 -10.42
CA SER A 438 -8.59 28.23 -9.56
C SER A 438 -8.38 28.61 -8.08
N GLN A 439 -7.69 29.72 -7.78
CA GLN A 439 -7.63 30.24 -6.42
C GLN A 439 -9.00 30.65 -5.88
N ASN A 440 -9.80 31.41 -6.65
CA ASN A 440 -11.14 31.82 -6.22
C ASN A 440 -12.10 30.63 -6.02
N THR A 441 -12.08 29.61 -6.89
CA THR A 441 -12.90 28.41 -6.72
C THR A 441 -12.41 27.56 -5.53
N THR A 442 -11.09 27.44 -5.32
CA THR A 442 -10.48 26.78 -4.16
C THR A 442 -10.91 27.44 -2.85
N LEU A 443 -10.73 28.76 -2.73
CA LEU A 443 -11.12 29.53 -1.55
C LEU A 443 -12.63 29.40 -1.31
N ARG A 444 -13.45 29.53 -2.35
CA ARG A 444 -14.91 29.39 -2.25
C ARG A 444 -15.33 27.98 -1.79
N TRP A 445 -14.70 26.94 -2.31
CA TRP A 445 -14.94 25.55 -1.89
C TRP A 445 -14.57 25.35 -0.41
N ALA A 446 -13.39 25.82 -0.01
CA ALA A 446 -12.92 25.72 1.37
C ALA A 446 -13.83 26.49 2.34
N PHE A 447 -14.14 27.76 2.04
CA PHE A 447 -15.06 28.56 2.85
C PHE A 447 -16.45 27.94 2.93
N LYS A 448 -16.98 27.31 1.87
CA LYS A 448 -18.25 26.57 1.96
C LYS A 448 -18.21 25.42 2.96
N LYS A 449 -17.15 24.60 2.94
CA LYS A 449 -16.97 23.49 3.90
C LYS A 449 -16.84 24.04 5.33
N LEU A 450 -16.09 25.13 5.53
CA LEU A 450 -15.91 25.79 6.83
C LEU A 450 -17.20 26.46 7.35
N ILE A 451 -17.95 27.17 6.50
CA ILE A 451 -19.26 27.75 6.84
C ILE A 451 -20.26 26.66 7.21
N HIS A 452 -20.25 25.52 6.51
CA HIS A 452 -21.11 24.38 6.87
C HIS A 452 -20.74 23.80 8.25
N ALA A 453 -19.45 23.74 8.57
CA ALA A 453 -18.90 23.16 9.80
C ALA A 453 -18.99 24.06 11.04
N TYR A 454 -18.81 25.38 10.88
CA TYR A 454 -18.76 26.35 11.99
C TYR A 454 -19.97 27.28 12.09
N GLY A 455 -20.74 27.45 11.01
CA GLY A 455 -21.86 28.38 10.96
C GLY A 455 -23.16 27.84 11.54
N SER A 456 -23.92 28.72 12.20
CA SER A 456 -25.29 28.52 12.66
C SER A 456 -26.31 28.86 11.57
N PHE A 457 -27.53 28.31 11.69
CA PHE A 457 -28.64 28.74 10.85
C PHE A 457 -29.18 30.08 11.36
N ARG A 458 -29.25 31.08 10.47
CA ARG A 458 -29.87 32.38 10.74
C ARG A 458 -31.05 32.53 9.78
N GLY A 459 -32.27 32.45 10.33
CA GLY A 459 -33.47 32.20 9.53
C GLY A 459 -33.50 30.79 8.93
N GLU A 460 -34.43 30.56 8.00
CA GLU A 460 -34.84 29.20 7.59
C GLU A 460 -33.86 28.43 6.69
N ARG A 461 -33.01 29.09 5.88
CA ARG A 461 -32.51 28.47 4.61
C ARG A 461 -31.00 28.47 4.39
N ARG A 462 -30.20 29.14 5.22
CA ARG A 462 -28.73 29.19 5.06
C ARG A 462 -28.01 29.15 6.40
N LYS A 463 -26.83 28.53 6.40
CA LYS A 463 -25.84 28.73 7.45
C LYS A 463 -25.06 30.01 7.19
N GLU A 464 -24.87 30.79 8.24
CA GLU A 464 -24.05 32.01 8.26
C GLU A 464 -22.98 31.87 9.33
N VAL A 465 -21.93 32.68 9.26
CA VAL A 465 -20.84 32.67 10.25
C VAL A 465 -20.76 34.07 10.87
N SER A 466 -21.05 34.15 12.16
CA SER A 466 -20.86 35.35 12.97
C SER A 466 -19.38 35.65 13.24
N ILE A 467 -19.10 36.85 13.75
CA ILE A 467 -17.74 37.27 14.13
C ILE A 467 -17.15 36.32 15.19
N ASP A 468 -17.96 35.81 16.12
CA ASP A 468 -17.50 34.91 17.17
C ASP A 468 -17.30 33.47 16.67
N GLU A 469 -18.18 32.96 15.79
CA GLU A 469 -17.95 31.68 15.09
C GLU A 469 -16.70 31.74 14.19
N MET A 470 -16.46 32.88 13.54
CA MET A 470 -15.23 33.13 12.76
C MET A 470 -13.99 33.20 13.67
N ARG A 471 -14.10 33.79 14.87
CA ARG A 471 -13.00 33.82 15.86
C ARG A 471 -12.68 32.41 16.37
N VAL A 472 -13.71 31.59 16.63
CA VAL A 472 -13.55 30.16 16.98
C VAL A 472 -12.90 29.39 15.83
N LEU A 473 -13.35 29.59 14.59
CA LEU A 473 -12.72 28.99 13.40
C LEU A 473 -11.23 29.35 13.33
N LEU A 474 -10.88 30.64 13.33
CA LEU A 474 -9.50 31.11 13.24
C LEU A 474 -8.62 30.60 14.39
N TYR A 475 -9.17 30.47 15.60
CA TYR A 475 -8.48 29.87 16.74
C TYR A 475 -8.29 28.36 16.61
N ASP A 476 -9.25 27.66 16.01
CA ASP A 476 -9.22 26.21 15.83
C ASP A 476 -8.35 25.77 14.64
N ILE A 477 -8.16 26.61 13.62
CA ILE A 477 -7.19 26.38 12.52
C ILE A 477 -5.83 27.06 12.75
N LYS A 478 -5.60 27.72 13.90
CA LYS A 478 -4.38 28.53 14.14
C LYS A 478 -3.06 27.77 13.96
N GLY A 479 -3.03 26.47 14.27
CA GLY A 479 -1.85 25.61 14.08
C GLY A 479 -1.67 25.10 12.64
N ILE A 480 -2.69 25.22 11.79
CA ILE A 480 -2.66 24.95 10.35
C ILE A 480 -2.29 26.24 9.57
N LEU A 481 -2.75 27.41 10.06
CA LEU A 481 -2.45 28.72 9.47
C LEU A 481 -1.12 29.34 9.93
N LYS A 482 -0.53 28.85 11.03
CA LYS A 482 0.89 29.09 11.28
C LYS A 482 1.66 28.36 10.18
N GLU A 483 2.24 29.11 9.25
CA GLU A 483 3.15 28.57 8.24
C GLU A 483 4.24 27.72 8.92
N PRO A 484 4.32 26.40 8.63
CA PRO A 484 5.61 25.83 8.32
C PRO A 484 6.10 26.54 7.04
N ASN A 485 7.41 26.62 6.80
CA ASN A 485 7.97 27.30 5.62
C ASN A 485 7.74 26.48 4.32
N LEU A 486 6.46 26.31 3.95
CA LEU A 486 5.94 25.55 2.83
C LEU A 486 6.09 26.35 1.53
N ASN A 487 7.34 26.55 1.11
CA ASN A 487 7.66 26.93 -0.25
C ASN A 487 7.28 25.76 -1.17
N PHE A 488 6.15 25.89 -1.87
CA PHE A 488 5.68 25.04 -2.96
C PHE A 488 5.99 25.67 -4.33
#